data_AF-A0A8B4H9N9-F1
#
_entry.id   AF-A0A8B4H9N9-F1
#
_cell.length_a   1.000
_cell.length_b   1.000
_cell.length_c   1.000
_cell.angle_alpha   90.00
_cell.angle_beta   90.00
_cell.angle_gamma   90.00
#
_symmetry.space_group_name_H-M   'P 1'
#
loop_
_entity.id
_entity.type
_entity.pdbx_description
1 polymer ?
#
loop_
_entity_poly.entity_id
_entity_poly.type
_entity_poly.pdbx_seq_one_letter_code
_entity_poly.pdbx_strand_id
1 'polypeptide(L)'
;MAFESATRWVVWYLKNFLQRIQLVMVMAKGLFQRVADEARPPAVLGRYPGMRDYFTEVLLDDLVESGAWLDLELKIPFLALWVNDRDFDNPDWEDPIIGLTQKNVRKFAAMDPVVDLESLRGMKVYVIEPYIR
;
A
#
# COMPACT_ATOMS: atom_id res chain seq x y z
N MET A 1 18.91 -39.62 10.31
CA MET A 1 17.64 -39.71 9.55
C MET A 1 16.58 -38.69 9.96
N ALA A 2 16.40 -38.34 11.25
CA ALA A 2 15.39 -37.32 11.64
C ALA A 2 15.76 -35.87 11.25
N PHE A 3 17.05 -35.51 11.33
CA PHE A 3 17.53 -34.13 11.09
C PHE A 3 17.33 -33.68 9.63
N GLU A 4 17.65 -34.52 8.64
CA GLU A 4 17.45 -34.20 7.20
C GLU A 4 15.98 -34.00 6.82
N SER A 5 15.06 -34.68 7.51
CA SER A 5 13.63 -34.50 7.29
C SER A 5 13.16 -33.15 7.80
N ALA A 6 13.57 -32.75 9.02
CA ALA A 6 13.20 -31.47 9.62
C ALA A 6 13.75 -30.29 8.79
N THR A 7 14.99 -30.37 8.32
CA THR A 7 15.58 -29.31 7.48
C THR A 7 14.83 -29.16 6.15
N ARG A 8 14.37 -30.27 5.54
CA ARG A 8 13.55 -30.23 4.32
C ARG A 8 12.18 -29.57 4.55
N TRP A 9 11.52 -29.86 5.66
CA TRP A 9 10.24 -29.23 6.03
C TRP A 9 10.40 -27.74 6.31
N VAL A 10 11.45 -27.33 7.01
CA VAL A 10 11.75 -25.91 7.29
C VAL A 10 12.06 -25.15 6.00
N VAL A 11 12.87 -25.72 5.10
CA VAL A 11 13.19 -25.08 3.81
C VAL A 11 11.95 -24.99 2.92
N TRP A 12 11.11 -26.01 2.88
CA TRP A 12 9.85 -25.97 2.12
C TRP A 12 8.87 -24.93 2.70
N TYR A 13 8.75 -24.87 4.02
CA TYR A 13 7.94 -23.86 4.71
C TYR A 13 8.45 -22.44 4.46
N LEU A 14 9.76 -22.21 4.60
CA LEU A 14 10.38 -20.91 4.33
C LEU A 14 10.23 -20.51 2.86
N LYS A 15 10.39 -21.44 1.92
CA LYS A 15 10.23 -21.14 0.49
C LYS A 15 8.79 -20.78 0.14
N ASN A 16 7.81 -21.50 0.69
CA ASN A 16 6.39 -21.16 0.54
C ASN A 16 6.04 -19.84 1.22
N PHE A 17 6.59 -19.56 2.39
CA PHE A 17 6.38 -18.31 3.11
C PHE A 17 6.99 -17.12 2.35
N LEU A 18 8.22 -17.25 1.86
CA LEU A 18 8.89 -16.24 1.03
C LEU A 18 8.18 -16.03 -0.31
N GLN A 19 7.72 -17.09 -0.98
CA GLN A 19 6.92 -16.97 -2.21
C GLN A 19 5.60 -16.24 -1.95
N ARG A 20 4.93 -16.52 -0.83
CA ARG A 20 3.72 -15.80 -0.42
C ARG A 20 3.99 -14.32 -0.15
N ILE A 21 5.07 -13.98 0.54
CA ILE A 21 5.47 -12.57 0.77
C ILE A 21 5.82 -11.87 -0.56
N GLN A 22 6.56 -12.55 -1.44
CA GLN A 22 6.89 -12.01 -2.77
C GLN A 22 5.63 -11.77 -3.60
N LEU A 23 4.67 -12.69 -3.60
CA LEU A 23 3.37 -12.51 -4.25
C LEU A 23 2.63 -11.30 -3.67
N VAL A 24 2.48 -11.20 -2.35
CA VAL A 24 1.83 -10.05 -1.69
C VAL A 24 2.51 -8.72 -2.07
N MET A 25 3.84 -8.70 -2.13
CA MET A 25 4.62 -7.49 -2.45
C MET A 25 4.55 -7.10 -3.94
N VAL A 26 4.45 -8.07 -4.87
CA VAL A 26 4.22 -7.81 -6.30
C VAL A 26 2.78 -7.38 -6.57
N MET A 27 1.82 -7.95 -5.83
CA MET A 27 0.39 -7.64 -5.93
C MET A 27 0.10 -6.20 -5.45
N ALA A 28 0.61 -5.78 -4.28
CA ALA A 28 0.46 -4.39 -3.81
C ALA A 28 1.07 -3.35 -4.76
N LYS A 29 2.21 -3.67 -5.41
CA LYS A 29 2.81 -2.80 -6.43
C LYS A 29 1.89 -2.56 -7.62
N GLY A 30 1.03 -3.52 -7.98
CA GLY A 30 0.04 -3.35 -9.05
C GLY A 30 -0.98 -2.26 -8.73
N LEU A 31 -1.50 -2.21 -7.51
CA LEU A 31 -2.42 -1.17 -7.08
C LEU A 31 -1.73 0.21 -7.04
N PHE A 32 -0.57 0.31 -6.41
CA PHE A 32 0.12 1.60 -6.30
C PHE A 32 0.58 2.16 -7.65
N GLN A 33 0.98 1.29 -8.57
CA GLN A 33 1.32 1.73 -9.93
C GLN A 33 0.07 2.24 -10.66
N ARG A 34 -1.06 1.54 -10.57
CA ARG A 34 -2.34 2.00 -11.14
C ARG A 34 -2.80 3.33 -10.52
N VAL A 35 -2.68 3.49 -9.21
CA VAL A 35 -2.97 4.75 -8.54
C VAL A 35 -2.11 5.89 -9.11
N ALA A 36 -0.81 5.65 -9.28
CA ALA A 36 0.09 6.65 -9.86
C ALA A 36 -0.27 7.00 -11.31
N ASP A 37 -0.57 5.99 -12.13
CA ASP A 37 -0.84 6.14 -13.56
C ASP A 37 -2.23 6.75 -13.85
N GLU A 38 -3.25 6.38 -13.06
CA GLU A 38 -4.65 6.76 -13.30
C GLU A 38 -5.07 8.04 -12.56
N ALA A 39 -4.26 8.50 -11.59
CA ALA A 39 -4.45 9.80 -10.95
C ALA A 39 -4.40 10.96 -11.95
N ARG A 40 -5.12 12.04 -11.65
CA ARG A 40 -5.18 13.24 -12.51
C ARG A 40 -4.89 14.51 -11.69
N PRO A 41 -3.70 15.12 -11.84
CA PRO A 41 -2.60 14.70 -12.73
C PRO A 41 -1.94 13.38 -12.29
N PRO A 42 -1.26 12.65 -13.21
CA PRO A 42 -0.54 11.43 -12.86
C PRO A 42 0.61 11.70 -11.89
N ALA A 43 0.87 10.74 -11.01
CA ALA A 43 1.98 10.75 -10.05
C ALA A 43 3.07 9.76 -10.47
N VAL A 44 4.22 9.77 -9.78
CA VAL A 44 5.34 8.87 -10.08
C VAL A 44 5.63 7.99 -8.87
N LEU A 45 5.26 6.71 -8.97
CA LEU A 45 5.64 5.72 -7.95
C LEU A 45 7.17 5.57 -7.92
N GLY A 46 7.76 5.74 -6.74
CA GLY A 46 9.21 5.59 -6.57
C GLY A 46 10.04 6.72 -7.17
N ARG A 47 9.48 7.94 -7.24
CA ARG A 47 10.17 9.18 -7.70
C ARG A 47 11.59 9.34 -7.13
N TYR A 48 11.83 8.89 -5.90
CA TYR A 48 13.14 8.91 -5.25
C TYR A 48 13.71 7.49 -5.10
N PRO A 49 14.52 6.98 -6.04
CA PRO A 49 14.94 5.57 -6.08
C PRO A 49 15.76 5.09 -4.85
N GLY A 50 16.28 6.02 -4.04
CA GLY A 50 16.97 5.74 -2.77
C GLY A 50 16.06 5.60 -1.54
N MET A 51 14.75 5.83 -1.67
CA MET A 51 13.78 5.81 -0.57
C MET A 51 12.76 4.69 -0.72
N ARG A 52 13.23 3.45 -0.93
CA ARG A 52 12.38 2.29 -1.25
C ARG A 52 11.31 2.00 -0.20
N ASP A 53 11.65 2.23 1.06
CA ASP A 53 10.76 1.95 2.18
C ASP A 53 9.62 3.00 2.31
N TYR A 54 9.71 4.11 1.57
CA TYR A 54 8.75 5.23 1.64
C TYR A 54 8.04 5.53 0.31
N PHE A 55 8.09 4.61 -0.66
CA PHE A 55 7.51 4.86 -2.00
C PHE A 55 6.01 5.16 -1.95
N THR A 56 5.29 4.54 -1.02
CA THR A 56 3.85 4.69 -0.83
C THR A 56 3.48 6.02 -0.20
N GLU A 57 4.26 6.46 0.77
CA GLU A 57 4.14 7.71 1.51
C GLU A 57 4.44 8.88 0.58
N VAL A 58 5.49 8.77 -0.23
CA VAL A 58 5.84 9.75 -1.26
C VAL A 58 4.77 9.82 -2.34
N LEU A 59 4.22 8.67 -2.78
CA LEU A 59 3.11 8.66 -3.74
C LEU A 59 1.88 9.39 -3.16
N LEU A 60 1.52 9.09 -1.90
CA LEU A 60 0.39 9.74 -1.24
C LEU A 60 0.60 11.26 -1.10
N ASP A 61 1.81 11.68 -0.73
CA ASP A 61 2.19 13.10 -0.67
C ASP A 61 2.03 13.78 -2.03
N ASP A 62 2.51 13.15 -3.10
CA ASP A 62 2.38 13.69 -4.47
C ASP A 62 0.92 13.83 -4.91
N LEU A 63 0.07 12.86 -4.58
CA LEU A 63 -1.37 12.93 -4.86
C LEU A 63 -2.04 14.10 -4.12
N VAL A 64 -1.66 14.33 -2.87
CA VAL A 64 -2.21 15.42 -2.05
C VAL A 64 -1.73 16.78 -2.54
N GLU A 65 -0.42 16.95 -2.73
CA GLU A 65 0.18 18.23 -3.10
C GLU A 65 -0.21 18.67 -4.53
N SER A 66 -0.42 17.71 -5.44
CA SER A 66 -0.91 18.00 -6.79
C SER A 66 -2.42 18.22 -6.88
N GLY A 67 -3.17 17.99 -5.79
CA GLY A 67 -4.62 18.02 -5.83
C GLY A 67 -5.22 16.93 -6.73
N ALA A 68 -4.55 15.78 -6.83
CA ALA A 68 -4.92 14.74 -7.78
C ALA A 68 -6.31 14.17 -7.53
N TRP A 69 -7.11 14.12 -8.59
CA TRP A 69 -8.34 13.37 -8.63
C TRP A 69 -8.06 11.90 -8.95
N LEU A 70 -8.75 10.99 -8.25
CA LEU A 70 -8.65 9.54 -8.47
C LEU A 70 -10.04 8.93 -8.36
N ASP A 71 -10.36 8.02 -9.26
CA ASP A 71 -11.64 7.31 -9.26
C ASP A 71 -11.86 6.56 -7.94
N LEU A 72 -13.11 6.50 -7.48
CA LEU A 72 -13.48 5.79 -6.25
C LEU A 72 -13.05 4.32 -6.26
N GLU A 73 -13.11 3.65 -7.42
CA GLU A 73 -12.70 2.26 -7.58
C GLU A 73 -11.25 2.02 -7.13
N LEU A 74 -10.37 3.01 -7.34
CA LEU A 74 -8.97 2.96 -6.93
C LEU A 74 -8.71 3.64 -5.58
N LYS A 75 -9.42 4.74 -5.31
CA LYS A 75 -9.24 5.53 -4.10
C LYS A 75 -9.64 4.77 -2.84
N ILE A 76 -10.74 4.01 -2.89
CA ILE A 76 -11.20 3.18 -1.77
C ILE A 76 -10.17 2.12 -1.38
N PRO A 77 -9.73 1.21 -2.26
CA PRO A 77 -8.75 0.19 -1.88
C PRO A 77 -7.40 0.80 -1.51
N PHE A 78 -6.99 1.92 -2.13
CA PHE A 78 -5.76 2.61 -1.76
C PHE A 78 -5.82 3.16 -0.32
N LEU A 79 -6.90 3.86 0.06
CA LEU A 79 -7.09 4.38 1.42
C LEU A 79 -7.29 3.25 2.45
N ALA A 80 -7.94 2.16 2.07
CA ALA A 80 -8.17 1.02 2.94
C ALA A 80 -6.86 0.33 3.35
N LEU A 81 -5.81 0.35 2.51
CA LEU A 81 -4.48 -0.14 2.91
C LEU A 81 -3.90 0.67 4.07
N TRP A 82 -4.10 1.98 4.08
CA TRP A 82 -3.63 2.84 5.16
C TRP A 82 -4.44 2.68 6.44
N VAL A 83 -5.78 2.71 6.35
CA VAL A 83 -6.66 2.63 7.53
C VAL A 83 -6.50 1.32 8.29
N ASN A 84 -6.13 0.25 7.59
CA ASN A 84 -5.95 -1.07 8.18
C ASN A 84 -4.48 -1.41 8.47
N ASP A 85 -3.57 -0.44 8.29
CA ASP A 85 -2.20 -0.57 8.75
C ASP A 85 -2.13 -0.41 10.29
N ARG A 86 -1.18 -1.11 10.92
CA ARG A 86 -1.00 -1.10 12.37
C ARG A 86 -0.71 0.30 12.91
N ASP A 87 0.04 1.09 12.16
CA ASP A 87 0.51 2.41 12.59
C ASP A 87 -0.56 3.49 12.37
N PHE A 88 -1.71 3.14 11.79
CA PHE A 88 -2.83 4.05 11.63
C PHE A 88 -3.48 4.43 12.97
N ASP A 89 -3.78 3.43 13.81
CA ASP A 89 -4.38 3.65 15.13
C ASP A 89 -3.33 3.78 16.24
N ASN A 90 -2.12 3.24 16.04
CA ASN A 90 -1.02 3.32 16.98
C ASN A 90 0.27 3.84 16.31
N PRO A 91 0.27 5.11 15.86
CA PRO A 91 1.41 5.72 15.16
C PRO A 91 2.66 5.79 16.04
N ASP A 92 3.81 5.46 15.45
CA ASP A 92 5.12 5.79 16.01
C ASP A 92 5.42 7.28 15.78
N TRP A 93 5.20 8.09 16.82
CA TRP A 93 5.39 9.54 16.74
C TRP A 93 6.86 9.97 16.72
N GLU A 94 7.81 9.07 16.99
CA GLU A 94 9.23 9.37 16.84
C GLU A 94 9.64 9.41 15.35
N ASP A 95 8.88 8.76 14.47
CA ASP A 95 9.06 8.84 13.03
C ASP A 95 8.30 10.06 12.45
N PRO A 96 9.02 11.09 11.94
CA PRO A 96 8.38 12.25 11.34
C PRO A 96 7.55 11.92 10.08
N ILE A 97 7.82 10.80 9.40
CA ILE A 97 7.08 10.35 8.23
C ILE A 97 5.68 9.88 8.61
N ILE A 98 5.50 9.26 9.79
CA ILE A 98 4.19 8.80 10.27
C ILE A 98 3.24 9.98 10.45
N GLY A 99 3.70 11.08 11.04
CA GLY A 99 2.89 12.29 11.20
C GLY A 99 2.44 12.90 9.87
N LEU A 100 3.35 12.95 8.88
CA LEU A 100 3.04 13.43 7.53
C LEU A 100 2.04 12.51 6.83
N THR A 101 2.26 11.20 6.90
CA THR A 101 1.39 10.18 6.29
C THR A 101 -0.03 10.27 6.85
N GLN A 102 -0.19 10.33 8.17
CA GLN A 102 -1.47 10.49 8.84
C GLN A 102 -2.25 11.72 8.33
N LYS A 103 -1.55 12.86 8.18
CA LYS A 103 -2.13 14.09 7.63
C LYS A 103 -2.56 13.90 6.18
N ASN A 104 -1.71 13.29 5.35
CA ASN A 104 -1.96 13.12 3.94
C ASN A 104 -3.08 12.11 3.66
N VAL A 105 -3.21 11.03 4.44
CA VAL A 105 -4.34 10.08 4.32
C VAL A 105 -5.66 10.81 4.53
N ARG A 106 -5.77 11.64 5.58
CA ARG A 106 -6.98 12.42 5.88
C ARG A 106 -7.27 13.48 4.82
N LYS A 107 -6.24 14.19 4.35
CA LYS A 107 -6.39 15.16 3.25
C LYS A 107 -6.87 14.49 1.97
N PHE A 108 -6.22 13.40 1.56
CA PHE A 108 -6.57 12.72 0.32
C PHE A 108 -8.00 12.15 0.38
N ALA A 109 -8.40 11.59 1.52
CA ALA A 109 -9.78 11.15 1.76
C ALA A 109 -10.80 12.29 1.66
N ALA A 110 -10.43 13.50 2.08
CA ALA A 110 -11.28 14.69 2.00
C ALA A 110 -11.29 15.39 0.62
N MET A 111 -10.37 15.04 -0.28
CA MET A 111 -10.40 15.52 -1.67
C MET A 111 -11.50 14.81 -2.45
N ASP A 112 -12.07 15.42 -3.49
CA ASP A 112 -13.08 14.76 -4.31
C ASP A 112 -12.49 13.60 -5.14
N PRO A 113 -13.17 12.44 -5.22
CA PRO A 113 -14.38 12.09 -4.48
C PRO A 113 -14.08 11.80 -3.00
N VAL A 114 -14.90 12.36 -2.10
CA VAL A 114 -14.72 12.22 -0.64
C VAL A 114 -14.95 10.77 -0.20
N VAL A 115 -14.08 10.26 0.67
CA VAL A 115 -14.16 8.91 1.24
C VAL A 115 -14.14 8.99 2.77
N ASP A 116 -15.12 8.36 3.40
CA ASP A 116 -15.13 8.18 4.86
C ASP A 116 -14.15 7.07 5.26
N LEU A 117 -13.09 7.41 5.98
CA LEU A 117 -12.06 6.46 6.41
C LEU A 117 -12.59 5.40 7.38
N GLU A 118 -13.55 5.75 8.25
CA GLU A 118 -14.10 4.80 9.22
C GLU A 118 -14.88 3.68 8.50
N SER A 119 -15.51 3.99 7.36
CA SER A 119 -16.17 2.99 6.52
C SER A 119 -15.24 1.94 5.91
N LEU A 120 -13.92 2.20 5.90
CA LEU A 120 -12.90 1.31 5.35
C LEU A 120 -12.30 0.35 6.39
N ARG A 121 -12.64 0.50 7.67
CA ARG A 121 -12.13 -0.36 8.73
C ARG A 121 -12.55 -1.82 8.52
N GLY A 122 -11.57 -2.73 8.64
CA GLY A 122 -11.78 -4.16 8.42
C GLY A 122 -11.96 -4.56 6.95
N MET A 123 -11.89 -3.61 6.01
CA MET A 123 -11.93 -3.90 4.59
C MET A 123 -10.67 -4.68 4.18
N LYS A 124 -10.87 -5.89 3.67
CA LYS A 124 -9.78 -6.66 3.09
C LYS A 124 -9.55 -6.20 1.66
N VAL A 125 -8.43 -5.54 1.43
CA VAL A 125 -7.98 -5.19 0.08
C VAL A 125 -7.33 -6.42 -0.55
N TYR A 126 -8.12 -7.17 -1.33
CA TYR A 126 -7.60 -8.21 -2.19
C TYR A 126 -7.13 -7.56 -3.48
N VAL A 127 -5.82 -7.46 -3.69
CA VAL A 127 -5.30 -7.04 -4.98
C VAL A 127 -5.44 -8.22 -5.95
N ILE A 128 -6.54 -8.25 -6.70
CA ILE A 128 -6.82 -9.29 -7.69
C ILE A 128 -5.85 -9.09 -8.87
N GLU A 129 -5.22 -10.19 -9.35
CA GLU A 129 -4.30 -10.19 -10.49
C GLU A 129 -4.89 -9.52 -11.75
N PRO A 130 -4.03 -8.97 -12.63
CA PRO A 130 -4.49 -8.26 -13.82
C PRO A 130 -5.18 -9.19 -14.82
N TYR A 131 -6.15 -8.63 -15.54
CA TYR A 131 -6.56 -9.10 -16.85
C TYR A 131 -5.31 -9.30 -17.72
N ILE A 132 -5.00 -10.56 -18.04
CA ILE A 132 -4.14 -10.89 -19.17
C ILE A 132 -4.94 -10.50 -20.43
N ARG A 133 -4.45 -9.53 -21.19
CA ARG A 133 -4.85 -9.35 -22.59
C ARG A 133 -3.69 -9.72 -23.50
#